data_AF-A0A812M714-F1
#
_entry.id   AF-A0A812M714-F1
#
_cell.length_a   1.000
_cell.length_b   1.000
_cell.length_c   1.000
_cell.angle_alpha   90.00
_cell.angle_beta   90.00
_cell.angle_gamma   90.00
#
_symmetry.space_group_name_H-M   'P 1'
#
loop_
_entity.id
_entity.type
_entity.pdbx_description
1 polymer ?
#
loop_
_entity_poly.entity_id
_entity_poly.type
_entity_poly.pdbx_seq_one_letter_code
_entity_poly.pdbx_strand_id
1 'polypeptide(L)'
;MQERTLRRIAKAYNLEIMQIDRLKDVFDKYDADGSGQIDHSEFREVLCCLLGAAPDDISQQMLDRYWVEADVNGDGDISFEEFVAPCLFVVGEPGKL
;
A
#
# COMPACT_ATOMS: atom_id res chain seq x y z
N MET A 1 -7.98 3.68 -17.79
CA MET A 1 -6.59 3.25 -18.07
C MET A 1 -5.97 2.39 -16.95
N GLN A 2 -6.58 2.27 -15.76
CA GLN A 2 -6.04 1.55 -14.60
C GLN A 2 -6.09 0.01 -14.69
N GLU A 3 -6.95 -0.57 -15.54
CA GLU A 3 -7.15 -2.03 -15.64
C GLU A 3 -5.92 -2.81 -16.13
N ARG A 4 -5.00 -2.14 -16.85
CA ARG A 4 -3.75 -2.74 -17.33
C ARG A 4 -2.75 -2.97 -16.20
N THR A 5 -2.68 -2.04 -15.25
CA THR A 5 -1.78 -2.11 -14.10
C THR A 5 -2.22 -3.19 -13.14
N LEU A 6 -3.51 -3.28 -12.82
CA LEU A 6 -4.08 -4.33 -11.96
C LEU A 6 -3.81 -5.74 -12.50
N ARG A 7 -4.03 -5.96 -13.80
CA ARG A 7 -3.73 -7.25 -14.44
C ARG A 7 -2.24 -7.56 -14.45
N ARG A 8 -1.37 -6.54 -14.55
CA ARG A 8 0.08 -6.71 -14.53
C ARG A 8 0.58 -7.10 -13.14
N ILE A 9 0.10 -6.43 -12.09
CA ILE A 9 0.45 -6.74 -10.70
C ILE A 9 -0.09 -8.10 -10.30
N ALA A 10 -1.35 -8.41 -10.62
CA ALA A 10 -1.95 -9.71 -10.35
C ALA A 10 -1.12 -10.84 -10.94
N LYS A 11 -0.62 -10.64 -12.18
CA LYS A 11 0.25 -11.60 -12.86
C LYS A 11 1.68 -11.62 -12.31
N ALA A 12 2.22 -10.49 -11.88
CA ALA A 12 3.58 -10.37 -11.34
C ALA A 12 3.72 -11.01 -9.96
N TYR A 13 2.70 -10.85 -9.11
CA TYR A 13 2.66 -11.38 -7.75
C TYR A 13 1.82 -12.66 -7.60
N ASN A 14 1.33 -13.21 -8.72
CA ASN A 14 0.46 -14.41 -8.77
C ASN A 14 -0.76 -14.30 -7.83
N LEU A 15 -1.35 -13.11 -7.76
CA LEU A 15 -2.52 -12.80 -6.94
C LEU A 15 -3.80 -13.00 -7.75
N GLU A 16 -4.85 -13.48 -7.09
CA GLU A 16 -6.18 -13.50 -7.70
C GLU A 16 -6.71 -12.08 -7.89
N ILE A 17 -7.51 -11.86 -8.95
CA ILE A 17 -8.15 -10.57 -9.24
C ILE A 17 -8.91 -10.05 -8.01
N MET A 18 -9.55 -10.94 -7.24
CA MET A 18 -10.26 -10.57 -6.00
C MET A 18 -9.35 -10.10 -4.86
N GLN A 19 -8.08 -10.53 -4.81
CA GLN A 19 -7.13 -10.02 -3.81
C GLN A 19 -6.63 -8.64 -4.21
N ILE A 20 -6.33 -8.45 -5.50
CA ILE A 20 -5.98 -7.14 -6.06
C ILE A 20 -7.12 -6.15 -5.91
N ASP A 21 -8.37 -6.58 -6.11
CA ASP A 21 -9.56 -5.75 -5.95
C ASP A 21 -9.71 -5.26 -4.51
N ARG A 22 -9.49 -6.15 -3.52
CA ARG A 22 -9.43 -5.75 -2.11
C ARG A 22 -8.30 -4.79 -1.80
N LEU A 23 -7.10 -5.05 -2.32
CA LEU A 23 -5.97 -4.13 -2.15
C LEU A 23 -6.27 -2.77 -2.78
N LYS A 24 -6.99 -2.75 -3.91
CA LYS A 24 -7.43 -1.52 -4.56
C LYS A 24 -8.52 -0.80 -3.77
N ASP A 25 -9.50 -1.50 -3.21
CA ASP A 25 -10.52 -0.90 -2.34
C ASP A 25 -9.89 -0.27 -1.10
N VAL A 26 -8.93 -0.97 -0.50
CA VAL A 26 -8.15 -0.46 0.63
C VAL A 26 -7.31 0.76 0.20
N PHE A 27 -6.66 0.71 -0.95
CA PHE A 27 -5.88 1.83 -1.48
C PHE A 27 -6.75 3.06 -1.77
N ASP A 28 -7.86 2.87 -2.48
CA ASP A 28 -8.84 3.92 -2.83
C ASP A 28 -9.47 4.55 -1.59
N LYS A 29 -9.62 3.76 -0.52
CA LYS A 29 -10.10 4.26 0.78
C LYS A 29 -9.11 5.22 1.45
N TYR A 30 -7.82 5.08 1.19
CA TYR A 30 -6.79 5.95 1.80
C TYR A 30 -6.29 7.06 0.86
N ASP A 31 -6.43 6.88 -0.45
CA ASP A 31 -6.22 7.90 -1.49
C ASP A 31 -7.38 8.91 -1.46
N ALA A 32 -7.37 9.78 -0.45
CA ALA A 32 -8.43 10.74 -0.18
C ALA A 32 -8.50 11.85 -1.26
N ASP A 33 -7.37 12.18 -1.89
CA ASP A 33 -7.32 13.15 -2.99
C ASP A 33 -7.75 12.55 -4.35
N GLY A 34 -7.84 11.22 -4.48
CA GLY A 34 -8.18 10.57 -5.75
C GLY A 34 -7.04 10.66 -6.78
N SER A 35 -5.82 10.93 -6.32
CA SER A 35 -4.61 11.08 -7.13
C SER A 35 -4.21 9.75 -7.80
N GLY A 36 -4.55 8.63 -7.15
CA GLY A 36 -4.10 7.29 -7.52
C GLY A 36 -2.70 6.96 -7.02
N GLN A 37 -2.18 7.75 -6.06
CA GLN A 37 -0.88 7.64 -5.41
C GLN A 37 -1.07 8.08 -3.96
N ILE A 38 -0.52 7.34 -3.00
CA ILE A 38 -0.62 7.71 -1.59
C ILE A 38 0.55 8.63 -1.24
N ASP A 39 0.21 9.87 -0.90
CA ASP A 39 1.17 10.86 -0.42
C ASP A 39 1.54 10.64 1.05
N HIS A 40 2.63 11.27 1.49
CA HIS A 40 3.15 11.15 2.85
C HIS A 40 2.13 11.52 3.96
N SER A 41 1.18 12.40 3.64
CA SER A 41 0.10 12.75 4.58
C SER A 41 -0.97 11.65 4.68
N GLU A 42 -1.29 11.00 3.57
CA GLU A 42 -2.29 9.93 3.47
C GLU A 42 -1.73 8.62 4.04
N PHE A 43 -0.44 8.34 3.84
CA PHE A 43 0.23 7.17 4.39
C PHE A 43 0.18 7.09 5.92
N ARG A 44 0.08 8.23 6.61
CA ARG A 44 -0.12 8.26 8.07
C ARG A 44 -1.42 7.59 8.49
N GLU A 45 -2.51 7.84 7.77
CA GLU A 45 -3.81 7.21 8.02
C GLU A 45 -3.74 5.71 7.72
N VAL A 46 -3.04 5.32 6.65
CA VAL A 46 -2.79 3.92 6.31
C VAL A 46 -2.06 3.21 7.44
N LEU A 47 -0.94 3.78 7.92
CA LEU A 47 -0.13 3.22 9.00
C LEU A 47 -0.90 3.10 10.30
N CYS A 48 -1.67 4.13 10.64
CA CYS A 48 -2.58 4.13 11.78
C CYS A 48 -3.54 2.93 11.72
N CYS A 49 -4.15 2.68 10.55
CA CYS A 49 -5.08 1.57 10.39
C CYS A 49 -4.38 0.19 10.33
N LEU A 50 -3.22 0.09 9.69
CA LEU A 50 -2.43 -1.16 9.59
C LEU A 50 -1.89 -1.59 10.96
N LEU A 51 -1.34 -0.65 11.72
CA LEU A 51 -0.77 -0.90 13.04
C LEU A 51 -1.83 -0.90 14.15
N GLY A 52 -3.05 -0.42 13.87
CA GLY A 52 -4.09 -0.22 14.87
C GLY A 52 -3.71 0.81 15.94
N ALA A 53 -2.80 1.73 15.61
CA ALA A 53 -2.26 2.74 16.51
C ALA A 53 -2.89 4.10 16.19
N ALA A 54 -3.10 4.96 17.19
CA ALA A 54 -3.64 6.30 16.94
C ALA A 54 -2.66 7.15 16.11
N PRO A 55 -3.13 8.12 15.31
CA PRO A 55 -2.25 9.01 14.56
C PRO A 55 -1.28 9.78 15.47
N ASP A 56 -1.67 10.04 16.72
CA ASP A 56 -0.84 10.68 17.75
C ASP A 56 0.33 9.80 18.23
N ASP A 57 0.17 8.47 18.17
CA ASP A 57 1.19 7.48 18.51
C ASP A 57 2.24 7.33 17.39
N ILE A 58 1.84 7.61 16.15
CA ILE A 58 2.73 7.59 14.99
C ILE A 58 3.59 8.85 14.97
N SER A 59 4.80 8.72 15.52
CA SER A 59 5.84 9.76 15.44
C SER A 59 6.35 9.93 14.00
N GLN A 60 6.78 11.15 13.65
CA GLN A 60 7.33 11.43 12.31
C GLN A 60 8.51 10.53 11.93
N GLN A 61 9.38 10.14 12.87
CA GLN A 61 10.46 9.19 12.59
C GLN A 61 9.96 7.79 12.23
N MET A 62 8.87 7.34 12.86
CA MET A 62 8.29 6.04 12.57
C MET A 62 7.64 6.07 11.18
N LEU A 63 6.87 7.12 10.92
CA LEU A 63 6.27 7.39 9.61
C LEU A 63 7.34 7.41 8.51
N ASP A 64 8.39 8.21 8.66
CA ASP A 64 9.49 8.36 7.69
C ASP A 64 10.23 7.04 7.45
N ARG A 65 10.46 6.26 8.52
CA ARG A 65 11.04 4.93 8.38
C ARG A 65 10.19 4.00 7.54
N TYR A 66 8.90 3.87 7.86
CA TYR A 66 7.99 3.03 7.10
C TYR A 66 7.74 3.57 5.70
N TRP A 67 7.80 4.88 5.54
CA TRP A 67 7.71 5.55 4.26
C TRP A 67 8.87 5.14 3.36
N VAL A 68 10.11 5.25 3.81
CA VAL A 68 11.29 4.82 3.05
C VAL A 68 11.27 3.31 2.75
N GLU A 69 10.67 2.51 3.62
CA GLU A 69 10.49 1.07 3.36
C GLU A 69 9.39 0.78 2.31
N ALA A 70 8.41 1.67 2.15
CA ALA A 70 7.31 1.54 1.21
C ALA A 70 7.56 2.23 -0.14
N ASP A 71 8.19 3.40 -0.13
CA ASP A 71 8.63 4.22 -1.27
C ASP A 71 9.97 3.66 -1.80
N VAL A 72 9.88 2.58 -2.57
CA VAL A 72 11.03 1.85 -3.10
C VAL A 72 11.67 2.62 -4.27
N ASN A 73 10.84 3.34 -5.03
CA ASN A 73 11.28 4.13 -6.18
C ASN A 73 11.88 5.50 -5.76
N GLY A 74 11.56 6.00 -4.55
CA GLY A 74 12.03 7.26 -3.99
C GLY A 74 11.47 8.50 -4.69
N ASP A 75 10.31 8.39 -5.35
CA ASP A 75 9.65 9.48 -6.07
C ASP A 75 8.89 10.42 -5.12
N GLY A 76 8.70 10.00 -3.86
CA GLY A 76 7.98 10.79 -2.85
C GLY A 76 6.47 10.56 -2.88
N ASP A 77 6.00 9.53 -3.60
CA ASP A 77 4.65 9.01 -3.54
C ASP A 77 4.62 7.48 -3.60
N ILE A 78 3.67 6.87 -2.88
CA ILE A 78 3.49 5.41 -2.89
C ILE A 78 2.49 5.06 -3.98
N SER A 79 3.02 4.57 -5.09
CA SER A 79 2.20 4.01 -6.17
C SER A 79 1.46 2.75 -5.74
N PHE A 80 0.35 2.41 -6.41
CA PHE A 80 -0.39 1.16 -6.13
C PHE A 80 0.50 -0.10 -6.20
N GLU A 81 1.50 -0.13 -7.11
CA GLU A 81 2.48 -1.23 -7.19
C GLU A 81 3.31 -1.35 -5.89
N GLU A 82 3.72 -0.21 -5.34
CA GLU A 82 4.52 -0.08 -4.11
C GLU A 82 3.70 -0.25 -2.84
N PHE A 83 2.38 -0.05 -2.90
CA PHE A 83 1.48 -0.39 -1.80
C PHE A 83 1.27 -1.91 -1.67
N VAL A 84 1.15 -2.61 -2.80
CA VAL A 84 0.88 -4.06 -2.84
C VAL A 84 2.08 -4.88 -2.35
N ALA A 85 3.30 -4.46 -2.65
CA ALA A 85 4.53 -5.17 -2.28
C ALA A 85 4.74 -5.34 -0.75
N PRO A 86 4.72 -4.28 0.08
CA PRO A 86 4.86 -4.39 1.54
C PRO A 86 3.62 -5.01 2.19
N CYS A 87 2.42 -4.75 1.66
CA CYS A 87 1.20 -5.39 2.15
C CYS A 87 1.24 -6.92 1.95
N LEU A 88 1.82 -7.39 0.83
CA LEU A 88 2.02 -8.83 0.60
C LEU A 88 3.03 -9.47 1.56
N PHE A 89 4.07 -8.75 1.99
CA PHE A 89 5.01 -9.25 3.00
C PHE A 89 4.41 -9.30 4.41
N VAL A 90 3.54 -8.34 4.74
CA VAL A 90 2.82 -8.30 6.03
C VAL A 90 1.70 -9.34 6.09
N VAL A 91 0.98 -9.55 4.98
CA VAL A 91 -0.07 -10.57 4.86
C VAL A 91 0.59 -11.87 4.41
N GLY A 92 1.22 -12.55 5.37
CA GLY A 92 2.05 -13.74 5.16
C GLY A 92 1.50 -14.76 4.15
N GLU A 93 2.43 -15.36 3.41
CA GLU A 93 2.25 -16.32 2.32
C GLU A 93 1.07 -17.30 2.53
N PRO A 94 0.00 -17.23 1.73
CA PRO A 94 -0.88 -18.39 1.57
C PRO A 94 -0.27 -19.29 0.48
N GLY A 95 0.74 -20.10 0.80
CA GLY A 95 1.27 -20.99 -0.25
C GLY A 95 2.52 -21.85 -0.05
N LYS A 96 3.19 -21.87 1.11
CA LYS A 96 4.15 -22.94 1.40
C LYS A 96 3.49 -24.09 2.15
N LEU A 97 2.90 -25.01 1.39
CA LEU A 97 2.69 -26.43 1.74
C LEU A 97 2.85 -27.27 0.47
#